data_AF-A0A2V7XAU5-F1
#
_entry.id   AF-A0A2V7XAU5-F1
#
_cell.length_a   1.000
_cell.length_b   1.000
_cell.length_c   1.000
_cell.angle_alpha   90.00
_cell.angle_beta   90.00
_cell.angle_gamma   90.00
#
_symmetry.space_group_name_H-M   'P 1'
#
loop_
_entity.id
_entity.type
_entity.pdbx_description
1 polymer ?
#
loop_
_entity_poly.entity_id
_entity_poly.type
_entity_poly.pdbx_seq_one_letter_code
_entity_poly.pdbx_strand_id
1 'polypeptide(L)'
;MHREAAGPPDAATRALLEELIGYPGVPSGWRTPHLDRAPAPLLGIVYRKGDMRLSVFSTITTFGTPQDVTLQELRIECFFPADEATRALFAKR
;
A
#
# COMPACT_ATOMS: atom_id res chain seq x y z
N MET A 1 -1.87 -0.22 -5.77
CA MET A 1 -0.93 0.13 -6.87
C MET A 1 -1.13 1.56 -7.35
N HIS A 2 -2.32 1.98 -7.81
CA HIS A 2 -2.48 3.33 -8.39
C HIS A 2 -2.36 4.54 -7.43
N ARG A 3 -2.40 4.31 -6.11
CA ARG A 3 -2.29 5.40 -5.12
C ARG A 3 -0.91 6.08 -5.11
N GLU A 4 0.16 5.33 -5.40
CA GLU A 4 1.54 5.81 -5.35
C GLU A 4 1.98 6.54 -6.63
N ALA A 5 1.21 6.40 -7.72
CA ALA A 5 1.52 7.01 -9.01
C ALA A 5 0.96 8.44 -9.08
N ALA A 6 1.50 9.34 -8.25
CA ALA A 6 1.18 10.77 -8.33
C ALA A 6 1.99 11.42 -9.47
N GLY A 7 1.54 11.23 -10.71
CA GLY A 7 2.13 11.85 -11.89
C GLY A 7 1.90 11.02 -13.17
N PRO A 8 1.99 11.63 -14.37
CA PRO A 8 1.99 10.87 -15.62
C PRO A 8 3.16 9.88 -15.60
N PRO A 9 2.94 8.58 -15.87
CA PRO A 9 4.02 7.61 -15.80
C PRO A 9 5.04 7.88 -16.91
N ASP A 10 6.27 8.17 -16.50
CA ASP A 10 7.40 8.25 -17.42
C ASP A 10 7.73 6.87 -18.01
N ALA A 11 8.69 6.83 -18.93
CA ALA A 11 9.06 5.59 -19.60
C ALA A 11 9.58 4.52 -18.61
N ALA A 12 10.27 4.94 -17.55
CA ALA A 12 10.80 4.05 -16.52
C ALA A 12 9.67 3.44 -15.68
N THR A 13 8.69 4.23 -15.27
CA THR A 13 7.52 3.81 -14.50
C THR A 13 6.66 2.81 -15.29
N ARG A 14 6.52 3.03 -16.60
CA ARG A 14 5.82 2.08 -17.49
C ARG A 14 6.56 0.76 -17.63
N ALA A 15 7.88 0.79 -17.82
CA ALA A 15 8.68 -0.42 -17.90
C ALA A 15 8.60 -1.24 -16.60
N LEU A 16 8.69 -0.57 -15.44
CA LEU A 16 8.52 -1.19 -14.13
C LEU A 16 7.13 -1.80 -13.97
N LEU A 17 6.06 -1.09 -14.39
CA LEU A 17 4.71 -1.63 -14.31
C LEU A 17 4.54 -2.92 -15.12
N GLU A 18 5.09 -2.98 -16.34
CA GLU A 18 5.04 -4.19 -17.16
C GLU A 18 5.81 -5.35 -16.53
N GLU A 19 6.97 -5.08 -15.93
CA GLU A 19 7.72 -6.08 -15.17
C GLU A 19 6.89 -6.62 -14.00
N LEU A 20 6.31 -5.73 -13.18
CA LEU A 20 5.53 -6.09 -11.99
C LEU A 20 4.33 -6.98 -12.34
N ILE A 21 3.67 -6.71 -13.47
CA ILE A 21 2.51 -7.49 -13.94
C ILE A 21 2.92 -8.85 -14.50
N GLY A 22 4.18 -9.01 -14.90
CA GLY A 22 4.75 -10.29 -15.32
C GLY A 22 5.00 -11.27 -14.17
N TYR A 23 4.94 -10.83 -12.90
CA TYR A 23 5.21 -11.71 -11.76
C TYR A 23 4.12 -12.76 -11.52
N PRO A 24 4.49 -13.99 -11.14
CA PRO A 24 3.54 -15.05 -10.88
C PRO A 24 2.58 -14.68 -9.74
N GLY A 25 1.28 -14.88 -9.97
CA GLY A 25 0.23 -14.58 -8.99
C GLY A 25 -0.28 -13.14 -9.01
N VAL A 26 0.28 -12.26 -9.85
CA VAL A 26 -0.27 -10.91 -10.06
C VAL A 26 -1.47 -10.97 -11.02
N PRO A 27 -2.65 -10.46 -10.63
CA PRO A 27 -3.81 -10.44 -11.52
C PRO A 27 -3.59 -9.52 -12.73
N SER A 28 -3.84 -10.04 -13.93
CA SER A 28 -3.72 -9.28 -15.18
C SER A 28 -4.63 -8.03 -15.24
N GLY A 29 -5.73 -8.05 -14.49
CA GLY A 29 -6.65 -6.91 -14.35
C GLY A 29 -6.06 -5.69 -13.63
N TRP A 30 -4.89 -5.80 -13.01
CA TRP A 30 -4.19 -4.66 -12.39
C TRP A 30 -3.57 -3.69 -13.40
N ARG A 31 -3.56 -4.03 -14.70
CA ARG A 31 -3.12 -3.14 -15.79
C ARG A 31 -3.97 -1.88 -15.90
N THR A 32 -5.26 -1.99 -15.64
CA THR A 32 -6.23 -0.92 -15.87
C THR A 32 -6.74 -0.37 -14.53
N PRO A 33 -6.59 0.94 -14.27
CA PRO A 33 -7.21 1.55 -13.11
C PRO A 33 -8.74 1.39 -13.18
N HIS A 34 -9.33 0.89 -12.10
CA HIS A 34 -10.79 0.87 -11.95
C HIS A 34 -11.27 2.26 -11.52
N LEU A 35 -11.41 3.17 -12.47
CA LEU A 35 -11.82 4.57 -12.22
C LEU A 35 -13.29 4.69 -11.76
N ASP A 36 -14.11 3.68 -12.04
CA ASP A 36 -15.54 3.67 -11.70
C ASP A 36 -15.82 3.34 -10.22
N ARG A 37 -14.79 2.97 -9.46
CA ARG A 37 -14.91 2.61 -8.03
C ARG A 37 -14.11 3.59 -7.20
N ALA A 38 -14.80 4.39 -6.40
CA ALA A 38 -14.13 5.17 -5.35
C ALA A 38 -13.34 4.20 -4.45
N PRO A 39 -12.02 4.43 -4.26
CA PRO A 39 -11.23 3.56 -3.39
C PRO A 39 -11.81 3.61 -1.98
N ALA A 40 -11.87 2.47 -1.31
CA ALA A 40 -12.26 2.41 0.09
C ALA A 40 -11.34 3.34 0.91
N PRO A 41 -11.89 4.05 1.92
CA PRO A 41 -11.11 5.01 2.71
C PRO A 41 -9.98 4.33 3.49
N LEU A 42 -10.14 3.03 3.78
CA LEU A 42 -9.15 2.20 4.46
C LEU A 42 -8.79 1.00 3.61
N LEU A 43 -7.51 0.64 3.62
CA LEU A 43 -7.00 -0.59 3.01
C LEU A 43 -6.81 -1.63 4.11
N GLY A 44 -7.65 -2.66 4.10
CA GLY A 44 -7.47 -3.84 4.96
C GLY A 44 -6.46 -4.81 4.37
N ILE A 45 -5.58 -5.35 5.20
CA ILE A 45 -4.54 -6.31 4.83
C ILE A 45 -4.62 -7.50 5.78
N VAL A 46 -4.60 -8.71 5.21
CA VAL A 46 -4.55 -9.95 5.99
C VAL A 46 -3.24 -10.67 5.71
N TYR A 47 -2.35 -10.71 6.69
CA TYR A 47 -1.13 -11.50 6.64
C TYR A 47 -1.36 -12.89 7.22
N ARG A 48 -0.76 -13.91 6.59
CA ARG A 48 -0.76 -15.29 7.06
C ARG A 48 0.67 -15.82 7.10
N LYS A 49 1.07 -16.44 8.21
CA LYS A 49 2.38 -17.09 8.37
C LYS A 49 2.22 -18.32 9.27
N GLY A 50 2.23 -19.51 8.67
CA GLY A 50 1.81 -20.73 9.36
C GLY A 50 0.39 -20.57 9.89
N ASP A 51 0.18 -20.87 11.18
CA ASP A 51 -1.11 -20.70 11.86
C ASP A 51 -1.39 -19.25 12.30
N MET A 52 -0.43 -18.33 12.17
CA MET A 52 -0.62 -16.94 12.52
C MET A 52 -1.40 -16.20 11.43
N ARG A 53 -2.44 -15.48 11.84
CA ARG A 53 -3.22 -14.56 11.01
C ARG A 53 -3.22 -13.17 11.65
N LEU A 54 -2.80 -12.16 10.91
CA LEU A 54 -2.86 -10.75 11.31
C LEU A 54 -3.80 -10.03 10.35
N SER A 55 -4.87 -9.45 10.89
CA SER A 55 -5.79 -8.60 10.14
C SER A 55 -5.57 -7.17 10.59
N VAL A 56 -5.12 -6.31 9.67
CA VAL A 56 -4.80 -4.91 9.95
C VAL A 56 -5.41 -3.99 8.90
N PHE A 57 -5.49 -2.71 9.22
CA PHE A 57 -5.59 -1.65 8.21
C PHE A 57 -4.43 -0.67 8.38
N SER A 58 -3.96 -0.07 7.29
CA SER A 58 -2.87 0.90 7.36
C SER A 58 -3.31 2.33 7.03
N THR A 59 -2.61 3.29 7.61
CA THR A 59 -2.68 4.71 7.25
C THR A 59 -1.32 5.17 6.76
N ILE A 60 -1.29 5.91 5.66
CA ILE A 60 -0.06 6.54 5.15
C ILE A 60 -0.17 8.04 5.38
N THR A 61 0.73 8.59 6.18
CA THR A 61 0.87 10.02 6.45
C THR A 61 2.01 10.57 5.60
N THR A 62 1.69 11.50 4.70
CA THR A 62 2.68 12.17 3.84
C THR A 62 2.98 13.57 4.37
N PHE A 63 4.26 13.90 4.54
CA PHE A 63 4.69 15.23 4.99
C PHE A 63 4.81 16.17 3.78
N GLY A 64 3.95 17.18 3.71
CA GLY A 64 3.64 17.91 2.46
C GLY A 64 4.43 19.19 2.15
N THR A 65 5.39 19.63 2.98
CA THR A 65 6.07 20.93 2.74
C THR A 65 7.51 20.94 3.21
N PRO A 66 8.49 20.71 2.32
CA PRO A 66 9.86 21.08 2.57
C PRO A 66 10.06 22.55 2.18
N GLN A 67 10.51 23.42 3.10
CA GLN A 67 11.28 24.61 2.70
C GLN A 67 12.72 24.22 2.28
N ASP A 68 13.12 22.97 2.55
CA ASP A 68 14.41 22.40 2.21
C ASP A 68 14.27 21.18 1.31
N VAL A 69 14.93 21.23 0.15
CA VAL A 69 14.81 20.29 -0.99
C VAL A 69 15.27 18.85 -0.69
N THR A 70 15.68 18.56 0.55
CA THR A 70 16.22 17.26 1.00
C THR A 70 15.19 16.35 1.68
N LEU A 71 13.97 16.84 1.96
CA LEU A 71 12.87 16.09 2.60
C LEU A 71 11.74 15.73 1.63
N GLN A 72 12.03 15.65 0.33
CA GLN A 72 11.07 15.10 -0.61
C GLN A 72 10.78 13.65 -0.21
N GLU A 73 9.50 13.35 0.04
CA GLU A 73 8.92 12.01 0.12
C GLU A 73 8.99 11.25 1.46
N LEU A 74 9.12 11.92 2.61
CA LEU A 74 8.89 11.21 3.88
C LEU A 74 7.41 10.79 4.00
N ARG A 75 7.19 9.49 4.10
CA ARG A 75 5.88 8.87 4.37
C ARG A 75 6.01 7.96 5.59
N ILE A 76 5.08 8.11 6.54
CA ILE A 76 4.96 7.19 7.67
C ILE A 76 3.75 6.29 7.40
N GLU A 77 3.99 4.98 7.38
CA GLU A 77 2.92 3.99 7.36
C GLU A 77 2.73 3.40 8.76
N CYS A 78 1.49 3.45 9.26
CA CYS A 78 1.09 2.86 10.54
C CYS A 78 0.11 1.73 10.29
N PHE A 79 0.30 0.59 10.96
CA PHE A 79 -0.61 -0.56 10.92
C PHE A 79 -1.41 -0.65 12.21
N PHE A 80 -2.73 -0.77 12.10
CA PHE A 80 -3.65 -0.88 13.23
C PHE A 80 -4.37 -2.23 13.21
N PRO A 81 -4.57 -2.88 14.37
CA PRO A 81 -5.28 -4.15 14.43
C PRO A 81 -6.74 -3.96 13.99
N ALA A 82 -7.21 -4.80 13.08
CA ALA A 82 -8.59 -4.81 12.58
C ALA A 82 -9.48 -5.82 13.33
N ASP A 83 -8.90 -6.65 14.20
CA ASP A 83 -9.61 -7.58 15.08
C ASP A 83 -8.91 -7.75 16.43
N GLU A 84 -9.62 -8.34 17.40
CA GLU A 84 -9.12 -8.50 18.78
C GLU A 84 -7.95 -9.50 18.86
N ALA A 85 -7.96 -10.53 18.00
CA ALA A 85 -6.85 -11.50 17.95
C ALA A 85 -5.53 -10.82 17.54
N THR A 86 -5.58 -9.96 16.51
CA THR A 86 -4.43 -9.17 16.05
C THR A 86 -4.03 -8.13 17.09
N ARG A 87 -4.99 -7.50 17.77
CA ARG A 87 -4.72 -6.56 18.86
C ARG A 87 -3.97 -7.22 20.02
N ALA A 88 -4.38 -8.42 20.41
CA ALA A 88 -3.70 -9.18 21.45
C ALA A 88 -2.26 -9.54 21.06
N LEU A 89 -2.00 -9.78 19.77
CA LEU A 89 -0.64 -10.01 19.27
C LEU A 89 0.22 -8.74 19.33
N PHE A 90 -0.33 -7.56 19.04
CA PHE A 90 0.40 -6.28 19.11
C PHE A 90 0.74 -5.87 20.55
N ALA A 91 -0.07 -6.29 21.51
CA ALA A 91 0.13 -5.98 22.93
C ALA A 91 1.21 -6.86 23.60
N LYS A 92 1.63 -7.96 22.95
CA LYS A 92 2.72 -8.81 23.46
C LYS A 92 4.07 -8.14 23.14
N ARG A 93 4.75 -7.68 24.19
CA ARG A 93 6.13 -7.20 24.15
C ARG A 93 7.12 -8.36 24.23
#